data_AF-A0A497Y511-F1
#
_entry.id   AF-A0A497Y511-F1
#
_cell.length_a   1.000
_cell.length_b   1.000
_cell.length_c   1.000
_cell.angle_alpha   90.00
_cell.angle_beta   90.00
_cell.angle_gamma   90.00
#
_symmetry.space_group_name_H-M   'P 1'
#
loop_
_entity.id
_entity.type
_entity.pdbx_description
1 polymer ?
#
loop_
_entity_poly.entity_id
_entity_poly.type
_entity_poly.pdbx_seq_one_letter_code
_entity_poly.pdbx_strand_id
1 'polypeptide(L)'
;MVSNTIKLSLGSLLVLLFFNCKNAEKRDKNVIKISTDTCRYYRYDAGQIISNLGCKNCHLSLNIEKIDDRGSTTFRGLAAMDSLKLIDYAFTKKHKGWYSKSGTLKSAKMDTLSKCEIKGVIRYIKDFGRDIPVAAQ
;
A
#
# COMPACT_ATOMS: atom_id res chain seq x y z
N MET A 1 5.53 58.33 -32.19
CA MET A 1 6.00 57.66 -33.42
C MET A 1 7.20 56.83 -33.03
N VAL A 2 7.29 55.50 -33.11
CA VAL A 2 6.58 54.45 -33.85
C VAL A 2 6.68 53.18 -32.98
N SER A 3 5.59 52.43 -32.82
CA SER A 3 5.65 51.07 -32.26
C SER A 3 5.54 50.09 -33.42
N ASN A 4 6.62 49.38 -33.75
CA ASN A 4 6.61 48.35 -34.78
C ASN A 4 6.00 47.07 -34.21
N THR A 5 4.70 46.89 -34.43
CA THR A 5 4.05 45.59 -34.24
C THR A 5 4.53 44.64 -35.33
N ILE A 6 5.37 43.68 -34.95
CA ILE A 6 5.71 42.53 -35.79
C ILE A 6 4.40 41.76 -36.03
N LYS A 7 3.85 41.88 -37.25
CA LYS A 7 2.75 41.02 -37.75
C LYS A 7 3.29 39.61 -37.94
N LEU A 8 3.35 38.83 -36.87
CA LEU A 8 3.49 37.38 -36.97
C LEU A 8 2.14 36.82 -37.43
N SER A 9 2.08 36.55 -38.73
CA SER A 9 1.00 35.84 -39.40
C SER A 9 0.60 34.59 -38.61
N LEU A 10 -0.64 34.58 -38.12
CA LEU A 10 -1.29 33.45 -37.43
C LEU A 10 -1.32 32.17 -38.28
N GLY A 11 -1.01 32.25 -39.59
CA GLY A 11 -1.03 31.12 -40.50
C GLY A 11 0.11 30.13 -40.31
N SER A 12 1.23 30.52 -39.69
CA SER A 12 2.41 29.64 -39.60
C SER A 12 2.43 28.73 -38.37
N LEU A 13 1.60 28.97 -37.35
CA LEU A 13 1.58 28.16 -36.13
C LEU A 13 0.70 26.89 -36.26
N LEU A 14 -0.16 26.84 -37.28
CA LEU A 14 -1.13 25.74 -37.45
C LEU A 14 -0.56 24.49 -38.14
N VAL A 15 0.60 24.59 -38.80
CA VAL A 15 1.20 23.46 -39.53
C VAL A 15 2.01 22.53 -38.61
N LEU A 16 2.44 23.00 -37.44
CA LEU A 16 3.24 22.21 -36.50
C LEU A 16 2.42 21.23 -35.63
N LEU A 17 1.07 21.29 -35.68
CA LEU A 17 0.21 20.42 -34.87
C LEU A 17 -0.03 19.03 -35.48
N PHE A 18 0.28 18.82 -36.77
CA PHE A 18 0.00 17.55 -37.46
C PHE A 18 1.15 16.54 -37.44
N PHE A 19 2.33 16.91 -36.93
CA PHE A 19 3.48 16.00 -36.78
C PHE A 19 3.58 15.35 -35.39
N ASN A 20 2.47 15.28 -34.65
CA ASN A 20 2.45 14.51 -33.41
C ASN A 20 2.55 13.01 -33.71
N CYS A 21 3.56 12.39 -33.13
CA CYS A 21 3.99 11.00 -33.28
C CYS A 21 2.84 10.00 -33.49
N LYS A 22 2.80 9.36 -34.67
CA LYS A 22 2.27 8.00 -34.75
C LYS A 22 3.28 7.09 -34.05
N ASN A 23 3.20 7.00 -32.72
CA ASN A 23 3.78 5.86 -32.04
C ASN A 23 3.06 4.63 -32.59
N ALA A 24 3.80 3.81 -33.35
CA ALA A 24 3.32 2.50 -33.72
C ALA A 24 3.02 1.77 -32.40
N GLU A 25 1.75 1.55 -32.09
CA GLU A 25 1.34 0.64 -31.03
C GLU A 25 1.88 -0.74 -31.41
N LYS A 26 3.06 -1.08 -30.89
CA LYS A 26 3.35 -2.48 -30.62
C LYS A 26 2.35 -2.87 -29.54
N ARG A 27 1.23 -3.45 -29.96
CA ARG A 27 0.34 -4.20 -29.06
C ARG A 27 1.14 -5.36 -28.51
N ASP A 28 1.93 -5.09 -27.49
CA ASP A 28 2.42 -6.13 -26.61
C ASP A 28 1.15 -6.74 -26.02
N LYS A 29 0.84 -7.97 -26.43
CA LYS A 29 -0.24 -8.78 -25.86
C LYS A 29 0.13 -9.25 -24.45
N ASN A 30 0.81 -8.42 -23.66
CA ASN A 30 0.75 -8.49 -22.22
C ASN A 30 -0.63 -7.98 -21.83
N VAL A 31 -1.62 -8.83 -22.05
CA VAL A 31 -2.87 -8.81 -21.30
C VAL A 31 -2.44 -8.60 -19.87
N ILE A 32 -2.64 -7.40 -19.34
CA ILE A 32 -2.55 -7.13 -17.92
C ILE A 32 -3.52 -8.15 -17.34
N LYS A 33 -2.98 -9.25 -16.81
CA LYS A 33 -3.76 -10.21 -16.05
C LYS A 33 -4.22 -9.40 -14.86
N ILE A 34 -5.40 -8.81 -14.96
CA ILE A 34 -6.10 -8.24 -13.83
C ILE A 34 -6.37 -9.47 -12.97
N SER A 35 -5.42 -9.81 -12.09
CA SER A 35 -5.66 -10.84 -11.10
C SER A 35 -6.70 -10.24 -10.18
N THR A 36 -7.96 -10.59 -10.41
CA THR A 36 -9.01 -10.29 -9.47
C THR A 36 -8.58 -10.85 -8.14
N ASP A 37 -8.51 -9.98 -7.13
CA ASP A 37 -8.20 -10.43 -5.78
C ASP A 37 -9.34 -11.33 -5.31
N THR A 38 -9.09 -12.63 -5.24
CA THR A 38 -10.08 -13.61 -4.81
C THR A 38 -10.12 -13.77 -3.29
N CYS A 39 -9.22 -13.09 -2.56
CA CYS A 39 -9.18 -13.17 -1.12
C CYS A 39 -10.38 -12.43 -0.51
N ARG A 40 -11.24 -13.17 0.19
CA ARG A 40 -12.33 -12.59 0.97
C ARG A 40 -11.77 -12.00 2.27
N TYR A 41 -12.09 -10.74 2.53
CA TYR A 41 -11.67 -10.04 3.74
C TYR A 41 -12.77 -10.08 4.81
N TYR A 42 -12.42 -10.61 5.98
CA TYR A 42 -13.23 -10.50 7.19
C TYR A 42 -12.42 -9.78 8.26
N ARG A 43 -12.94 -8.66 8.75
CA ARG A 43 -12.26 -7.83 9.76
C ARG A 43 -12.02 -8.59 11.06
N TYR A 44 -12.95 -9.45 11.45
CA TYR A 44 -12.85 -10.27 12.66
C TYR A 44 -11.67 -11.24 12.58
N ASP A 45 -11.59 -12.06 11.53
CA ASP A 45 -10.52 -13.03 11.32
C ASP A 45 -9.14 -12.35 11.28
N ALA A 46 -9.01 -11.26 10.53
CA ALA A 46 -7.77 -10.49 10.47
C ALA A 46 -7.41 -9.89 11.84
N GLY A 47 -8.41 -9.45 12.61
CA GLY A 47 -8.23 -8.96 13.97
C GLY A 47 -7.76 -10.05 14.93
N GLN A 48 -8.27 -11.27 14.79
CA GLN A 48 -7.83 -12.43 15.57
C GLN A 48 -6.38 -12.79 15.26
N ILE A 49 -5.99 -12.76 13.97
CA ILE A 49 -4.58 -12.96 13.57
C ILE A 49 -3.69 -11.89 14.18
N ILE A 50 -4.06 -10.61 14.08
CA ILE A 50 -3.32 -9.48 14.73
C ILE A 50 -3.15 -9.71 16.23
N SER A 51 -4.20 -10.21 16.91
CA SER A 51 -4.17 -10.50 18.34
C SER A 51 -3.24 -11.66 18.66
N ASN A 52 -3.33 -12.76 17.90
CA ASN A 52 -2.50 -13.96 18.08
C ASN A 52 -1.02 -13.69 17.81
N LEU A 53 -0.72 -12.80 16.87
CA LEU A 53 0.63 -12.31 16.61
C LEU A 53 1.13 -11.34 17.68
N GLY A 54 0.27 -10.85 18.57
CA GLY A 54 0.65 -9.87 19.59
C GLY A 54 1.08 -8.53 19.02
N CYS A 55 0.67 -8.16 17.79
CA CYS A 55 1.15 -6.94 17.13
C CYS A 55 0.87 -5.68 17.97
N LYS A 56 -0.26 -5.66 18.69
CA LYS A 56 -0.68 -4.52 19.54
C LYS A 56 0.15 -4.37 20.83
N ASN A 57 0.94 -5.39 21.20
CA ASN A 57 1.84 -5.30 22.36
C ASN A 57 3.07 -4.43 22.06
N CYS A 58 3.49 -4.39 20.80
CA CYS A 58 4.65 -3.61 20.36
C CYS A 58 4.25 -2.36 19.59
N HIS A 59 3.18 -2.43 18.80
CA HIS A 59 2.67 -1.32 18.02
C HIS A 59 1.47 -0.72 18.75
N LEU A 60 1.68 0.39 19.43
CA LEU A 60 0.63 1.05 20.20
C LEU A 60 -0.53 1.49 19.29
N SER A 61 -1.75 1.25 19.74
CA SER A 61 -3.01 1.61 19.07
C SER A 61 -3.68 2.85 19.66
N LEU A 62 -2.97 3.59 20.53
CA LEU A 62 -3.46 4.85 21.07
C LEU A 62 -3.32 5.97 20.03
N ASN A 63 -4.00 7.09 20.26
CA ASN A 63 -4.07 8.26 19.36
C ASN A 63 -2.75 9.07 19.37
N ILE A 64 -1.62 8.38 19.22
CA ILE A 64 -0.26 8.90 19.26
C ILE A 64 0.18 9.22 17.82
N GLU A 65 1.28 9.98 17.70
CA GLU A 65 2.01 10.18 16.45
C GLU A 65 2.41 8.86 15.75
N LYS A 66 2.96 8.95 14.53
CA LYS A 66 3.30 7.76 13.72
C LYS A 66 4.40 6.88 14.34
N ILE A 67 5.18 7.45 15.26
CA ILE A 67 6.25 6.79 16.01
C ILE A 67 5.99 7.09 17.50
N ASP A 68 6.21 6.11 18.38
CA ASP A 68 6.12 6.30 19.82
C ASP A 68 7.43 6.84 20.43
N ASP A 69 7.40 7.12 21.73
CA ASP A 69 8.53 7.61 22.52
C ASP A 69 9.73 6.65 22.56
N ARG A 70 9.52 5.37 22.20
CA ARG A 70 10.55 4.33 22.12
C ARG A 70 11.09 4.15 20.69
N GLY A 71 10.65 4.98 19.75
CA GLY A 71 11.03 4.90 18.34
C GLY A 71 10.35 3.77 17.56
N SER A 72 9.33 3.13 18.13
CA SER A 72 8.55 2.08 17.46
C SER A 72 7.42 2.69 16.65
N THR A 73 7.16 2.10 15.47
CA THR A 73 6.07 2.57 14.61
C THR A 73 4.72 2.25 15.25
N THR A 74 3.83 3.22 15.43
CA THR A 74 2.49 2.98 15.98
C THR A 74 1.58 2.33 14.93
N PHE A 75 0.41 1.82 15.33
CA PHE A 75 -0.58 1.31 14.34
C PHE A 75 -0.98 2.39 13.33
N ARG A 76 -1.05 3.66 13.74
CA ARG A 76 -1.27 4.80 12.84
C ARG A 76 -0.11 5.00 11.87
N GLY A 77 1.14 4.85 12.35
CA GLY A 77 2.32 4.89 11.49
C GLY A 77 2.32 3.76 10.46
N LEU A 78 2.00 2.53 10.89
CA LEU A 78 1.86 1.37 10.00
C LEU A 78 0.75 1.58 8.97
N ALA A 79 -0.41 2.10 9.39
CA ALA A 79 -1.52 2.42 8.51
C ALA A 79 -1.17 3.51 7.48
N ALA A 80 -0.22 4.40 7.78
CA ALA A 80 0.26 5.43 6.85
C ALA A 80 1.30 4.92 5.84
N MET A 81 1.86 3.73 6.02
CA MET A 81 2.83 3.15 5.07
C MET A 81 2.16 2.72 3.77
N ASP A 82 2.91 2.73 2.68
CA ASP A 82 2.51 2.04 1.45
C ASP A 82 2.35 0.53 1.72
N SER A 83 1.36 -0.11 1.10
CA SER A 83 1.04 -1.51 1.38
C SER A 83 2.20 -2.46 1.04
N LEU A 84 2.98 -2.21 -0.02
CA LEU A 84 4.13 -3.04 -0.37
C LEU A 84 5.25 -2.86 0.66
N LYS A 85 5.48 -1.62 1.10
CA LYS A 85 6.44 -1.33 2.17
C LYS A 85 6.01 -1.96 3.50
N LEU A 86 4.73 -1.95 3.82
CA LEU A 86 4.20 -2.55 5.04
C LEU A 86 4.37 -4.07 5.03
N ILE A 87 4.16 -4.72 3.89
CA ILE A 87 4.41 -6.17 3.74
C ILE A 87 5.89 -6.47 4.01
N ASP A 88 6.81 -5.77 3.34
CA ASP A 88 8.25 -5.97 3.52
C ASP A 88 8.72 -5.67 4.95
N TYR A 89 8.17 -4.61 5.55
CA TYR A 89 8.43 -4.25 6.94
C TYR A 89 7.96 -5.34 7.91
N ALA A 90 6.66 -5.69 7.88
CA ALA A 90 6.04 -6.55 8.87
C ALA A 90 6.42 -8.03 8.71
N PHE A 91 6.44 -8.54 7.48
CA PHE A 91 6.56 -9.98 7.23
C PHE A 91 7.95 -10.42 6.77
N THR A 92 8.80 -9.51 6.29
CA THR A 92 10.11 -9.89 5.74
C THR A 92 11.28 -9.46 6.62
N LYS A 93 11.31 -8.22 7.13
CA LYS A 93 12.56 -7.62 7.65
C LYS A 93 12.57 -7.22 9.11
N LYS A 94 11.46 -6.72 9.67
CA LYS A 94 11.53 -5.96 10.93
C LYS A 94 11.74 -6.81 12.18
N HIS A 95 11.20 -8.02 12.20
CA HIS A 95 11.13 -8.83 13.42
C HIS A 95 12.35 -9.71 13.70
N LYS A 96 13.48 -9.49 13.01
CA LYS A 96 14.79 -10.15 13.31
C LYS A 96 14.70 -11.67 13.53
N GLY A 97 13.83 -12.36 12.79
CA GLY A 97 13.62 -13.80 12.93
C GLY A 97 12.85 -14.26 14.18
N TRP A 98 12.25 -13.36 14.96
CA TRP A 98 11.46 -13.71 16.15
C TRP A 98 10.31 -14.67 15.84
N TYR A 99 9.68 -14.54 14.67
CA TYR A 99 8.59 -15.42 14.24
C TYR A 99 9.05 -16.65 13.43
N SER A 100 10.36 -16.80 13.21
CA SER A 100 10.92 -17.97 12.55
C SER A 100 10.73 -19.22 13.39
N LYS A 101 10.92 -20.41 12.79
CA LYS A 101 10.80 -21.72 13.47
C LYS A 101 11.62 -21.83 14.77
N SER A 102 12.75 -21.11 14.87
CA SER A 102 13.63 -21.10 16.04
C SER A 102 13.52 -19.82 16.89
N GLY A 103 12.70 -18.84 16.48
CA GLY A 103 12.59 -17.55 17.14
C GLY A 103 11.75 -17.55 18.42
N THR A 104 11.83 -16.46 19.19
CA THR A 104 11.14 -16.28 20.47
C THR A 104 9.61 -16.31 20.36
N LEU A 105 9.06 -15.95 19.19
CA LEU A 105 7.63 -15.92 18.87
C LEU A 105 7.26 -16.99 17.83
N LYS A 106 8.05 -18.08 17.73
CA LYS A 106 7.82 -19.19 16.79
C LYS A 106 6.41 -19.80 16.87
N SER A 107 5.77 -19.76 18.04
CA SER A 107 4.40 -20.25 18.24
C SER A 107 3.33 -19.38 17.58
N ALA A 108 3.63 -18.11 17.32
CA ALA A 108 2.70 -17.17 16.69
C ALA A 108 2.62 -17.34 15.17
N LYS A 109 3.48 -18.17 14.55
CA LYS A 109 3.34 -18.69 13.17
C LYS A 109 3.14 -17.61 12.08
N MET A 110 3.69 -16.41 12.24
CA MET A 110 3.57 -15.34 11.25
C MET A 110 4.06 -15.76 9.86
N ASP A 111 5.13 -16.56 9.80
CA ASP A 111 5.73 -17.06 8.56
C ASP A 111 4.89 -18.14 7.87
N THR A 112 3.84 -18.66 8.51
CA THR A 112 2.95 -19.68 7.92
C THR A 112 1.61 -19.10 7.49
N LEU A 113 1.42 -17.79 7.57
CA LEU A 113 0.21 -17.15 7.05
C LEU A 113 0.13 -17.32 5.53
N SER A 114 -1.05 -17.69 5.06
CA SER A 114 -1.36 -17.72 3.63
C SER A 114 -1.34 -16.31 3.03
N LYS A 115 -1.23 -16.23 1.71
CA LYS A 115 -1.28 -14.95 0.98
C LYS A 115 -2.55 -14.15 1.29
N CYS A 116 -3.69 -14.80 1.46
CA CYS A 116 -4.94 -14.12 1.77
C CYS A 116 -4.98 -13.61 3.22
N GLU A 117 -4.44 -14.36 4.18
CA GLU A 117 -4.33 -13.91 5.57
C GLU A 117 -3.41 -12.69 5.68
N ILE A 118 -2.25 -12.71 5.00
CA ILE A 118 -1.34 -11.55 4.95
C ILE A 118 -2.07 -10.33 4.40
N LYS A 119 -2.78 -10.47 3.27
CA LYS A 119 -3.58 -9.37 2.70
C LYS A 119 -4.66 -8.88 3.67
N GLY A 120 -5.35 -9.78 4.36
CA GLY A 120 -6.35 -9.44 5.36
C GLY A 120 -5.77 -8.66 6.54
N VAL A 121 -4.62 -9.09 7.05
CA VAL A 121 -3.87 -8.40 8.10
C VAL A 121 -3.42 -7.00 7.65
N ILE A 122 -2.86 -6.89 6.45
CA ILE A 122 -2.47 -5.60 5.86
C ILE A 122 -3.68 -4.68 5.74
N ARG A 123 -4.81 -5.19 5.22
CA ARG A 123 -6.04 -4.42 5.12
C ARG A 123 -6.53 -3.95 6.50
N TYR A 124 -6.53 -4.83 7.49
CA TYR A 124 -6.90 -4.51 8.87
C TYR A 124 -6.04 -3.36 9.44
N ILE A 125 -4.72 -3.41 9.24
CA ILE A 125 -3.80 -2.34 9.67
C ILE A 125 -4.10 -1.04 8.91
N LYS A 126 -4.29 -1.09 7.58
CA LYS A 126 -4.58 0.08 6.75
C LYS A 126 -5.93 0.74 7.06
N ASP A 127 -6.85 -0.03 7.62
CA ASP A 127 -8.16 0.43 8.06
C ASP A 127 -8.12 1.09 9.45
N PHE A 128 -6.96 1.10 10.11
CA PHE A 128 -6.80 1.71 11.43
C PHE A 128 -7.00 3.23 11.37
N GLY A 129 -7.88 3.75 12.23
CA GLY A 129 -8.21 5.18 12.29
C GLY A 129 -9.06 5.69 11.11
N ARG A 130 -9.56 4.78 10.26
CA ARG A 130 -10.51 5.11 9.20
C ARG A 130 -11.91 4.73 9.65
N ASP A 131 -12.87 5.62 9.41
CA ASP A 131 -14.28 5.26 9.53
C ASP A 131 -14.68 4.48 8.27
N ILE A 132 -14.75 3.17 8.41
CA ILE A 132 -15.10 2.27 7.32
C ILE A 132 -16.36 1.54 7.75
N PRO A 133 -17.47 1.68 7.01
CA PRO A 133 -18.68 0.95 7.33
C PRO A 133 -18.37 -0.54 7.24
N VAL A 134 -18.52 -1.23 8.37
CA VAL A 134 -18.44 -2.69 8.42
C VAL A 134 -19.77 -3.16 7.86
N ALA A 135 -19.74 -3.94 6.77
CA ALA A 135 -20.95 -4.59 6.29
C ALA A 135 -21.55 -5.39 7.44
N ALA A 136 -22.83 -5.13 7.77
CA ALA A 136 -23.55 -5.91 8.77
C ALA A 136 -23.45 -7.39 8.36
N GLN A 137 -22.94 -8.22 9.28
CA GLN A 137 -22.87 -9.66 9.09
C GLN A 137 -24.26 -10.27 9.14
#